data_AF-A0A9D7JNC1-F1
#
_entry.id   AF-A0A9D7JNC1-F1
#
_cell.length_a   1.000
_cell.length_b   1.000
_cell.length_c   1.000
_cell.angle_alpha   90.00
_cell.angle_beta   90.00
_cell.angle_gamma   90.00
#
_symmetry.space_group_name_H-M   'P 1'
#
loop_
_entity.id
_entity.type
_entity.pdbx_description
1 polymer ?
#
loop_
_entity_poly.entity_id
_entity_poly.type
_entity_poly.pdbx_seq_one_letter_code
_entity_poly.pdbx_strand_id
1 'polypeptide(L)'
;MRTLLYLSQSLPEYIDQVLKICAKHHTEVAMYAHASVGVIHVQPLLDLRDEQDIINLKNITDETFDLVVKYGGSWSGEHGDGLVRSAYNERFLELPYIMYSERSKPGLILKIL
;
A
#
# COMPACT_ATOMS: atom_id res chain seq x y z
N MET A 1 -0.66 12.06 -2.47
CA MET A 1 -0.84 10.62 -2.17
C MET A 1 0.13 9.81 -3.00
N ARG A 2 1.17 9.17 -2.43
CA ARG A 2 2.36 8.67 -3.15
C ARG A 2 2.99 7.41 -2.50
N THR A 3 2.96 6.25 -3.19
CA THR A 3 3.97 5.11 -3.33
C THR A 3 3.91 3.64 -2.82
N LEU A 4 2.95 2.78 -3.14
CA LEU A 4 3.10 1.29 -3.06
C LEU A 4 4.36 0.55 -3.66
N LEU A 5 4.83 -0.63 -3.17
CA LEU A 5 5.84 -1.57 -3.80
C LEU A 5 6.09 -3.05 -3.49
N TYR A 6 6.66 -3.71 -4.53
CA TYR A 6 6.72 -5.13 -4.93
C TYR A 6 8.12 -5.84 -4.94
N LEU A 7 8.12 -7.18 -4.88
CA LEU A 7 9.22 -8.08 -5.31
C LEU A 7 9.04 -8.42 -6.80
N SER A 8 10.07 -8.23 -7.64
CA SER A 8 9.99 -8.14 -9.13
C SER A 8 9.21 -9.18 -9.91
N GLN A 9 8.93 -10.35 -9.34
CA GLN A 9 8.21 -11.40 -10.03
C GLN A 9 6.69 -11.37 -9.79
N SER A 10 6.24 -10.62 -8.78
CA SER A 10 4.83 -10.58 -8.35
C SER A 10 4.17 -9.22 -8.56
N LEU A 11 4.86 -8.33 -9.28
CA LEU A 11 4.39 -6.97 -9.48
C LEU A 11 3.09 -6.90 -10.29
N PRO A 12 2.97 -7.57 -11.45
CA PRO A 12 1.74 -7.52 -12.24
C PRO A 12 0.54 -7.97 -11.41
N GLU A 13 0.68 -9.06 -10.65
CA GLU A 13 -0.37 -9.61 -9.79
C GLU A 13 -0.73 -8.69 -8.63
N TYR A 14 0.27 -7.97 -8.09
CA TYR A 14 0.07 -6.97 -7.05
C TYR A 14 -0.73 -5.78 -7.59
N ILE A 15 -0.32 -5.20 -8.73
CA ILE A 15 -1.03 -4.09 -9.39
C ILE A 15 -2.46 -4.51 -9.69
N ASP A 16 -2.67 -5.69 -10.27
CA ASP A 16 -4.01 -6.19 -10.59
C ASP A 16 -4.90 -6.30 -9.36
N GLN A 17 -4.37 -6.73 -8.22
CA GLN A 17 -5.13 -6.79 -6.96
C GLN A 17 -5.45 -5.41 -6.41
N VAL A 18 -4.53 -4.46 -6.47
CA VAL A 18 -4.79 -3.08 -6.05
C VAL A 18 -5.85 -2.43 -6.94
N LEU A 19 -5.76 -2.61 -8.26
CA LEU A 19 -6.78 -2.12 -9.20
C LEU A 19 -8.15 -2.73 -8.91
N LYS A 20 -8.21 -4.02 -8.56
CA LYS A 20 -9.46 -4.70 -8.16
C LYS A 20 -10.03 -4.12 -6.86
N ILE A 21 -9.19 -3.79 -5.87
CA ILE A 21 -9.63 -3.13 -4.64
C ILE A 21 -10.23 -1.76 -4.97
N CYS A 22 -9.53 -0.91 -5.73
CA CYS A 22 -10.06 0.40 -6.11
C CYS A 22 -11.38 0.29 -6.90
N ALA A 23 -11.46 -0.65 -7.85
CA ALA A 23 -12.67 -0.89 -8.63
C ALA A 23 -13.85 -1.39 -7.78
N LYS A 24 -13.59 -2.24 -6.78
CA LYS A 24 -14.60 -2.71 -5.80
C LYS A 24 -15.23 -1.55 -5.02
N HIS A 25 -14.45 -0.50 -4.76
CA HIS A 25 -14.90 0.72 -4.09
C HIS A 25 -15.27 1.84 -5.07
N HIS A 26 -15.52 1.50 -6.35
CA HIS A 26 -15.92 2.44 -7.40
C HIS A 26 -15.00 3.66 -7.55
N THR A 27 -13.71 3.48 -7.23
CA THR A 27 -12.73 4.57 -7.17
C THR A 27 -11.75 4.43 -8.33
N GLU A 28 -11.64 5.47 -9.14
CA GLU A 28 -10.56 5.57 -10.13
C GLU A 28 -9.21 5.77 -9.44
N VAL A 29 -8.13 5.36 -10.10
CA VAL A 29 -6.81 5.36 -9.48
C VAL A 29 -5.73 5.77 -10.46
N ALA A 30 -4.92 6.74 -10.03
CA ALA A 30 -3.71 7.12 -10.72
C ALA A 30 -2.52 6.32 -10.16
N MET A 31 -1.73 5.73 -11.05
CA MET A 31 -0.52 4.99 -10.68
C MET A 31 0.72 5.51 -11.41
N TYR A 32 1.85 5.60 -10.70
CA TYR A 32 3.13 6.02 -11.28
C TYR A 32 4.28 5.34 -10.56
N ALA A 33 5.34 4.96 -11.27
CA ALA A 33 6.36 4.10 -10.71
C ALA A 33 7.79 4.64 -10.89
N HIS A 34 8.62 4.51 -9.86
CA HIS A 34 10.06 4.45 -9.95
C HIS A 34 10.49 3.00 -10.18
N ALA A 35 10.29 2.49 -11.40
CA ALA A 35 10.52 1.08 -11.74
C ALA A 35 11.96 0.59 -11.46
N SER A 36 12.95 1.48 -11.42
CA SER A 36 14.37 1.14 -11.22
C SER A 36 14.72 0.68 -9.81
N VAL A 37 14.10 1.30 -8.81
CA VAL A 37 14.22 0.95 -7.38
C VAL A 37 12.99 0.21 -6.89
N GLY A 38 12.22 -0.25 -7.89
CA GLY A 38 10.90 -0.78 -7.83
C GLY A 38 10.09 -0.09 -6.77
N VAL A 39 9.72 1.23 -6.96
CA VAL A 39 8.73 2.21 -6.31
C VAL A 39 7.42 2.43 -7.11
N ILE A 40 6.18 2.32 -6.57
CA ILE A 40 4.86 2.45 -7.29
C ILE A 40 3.82 3.25 -6.51
N HIS A 41 3.57 4.47 -6.88
CA HIS A 41 2.52 5.29 -6.33
C HIS A 41 1.15 4.87 -6.77
N VAL A 42 0.25 4.77 -5.79
CA VAL A 42 -1.17 4.54 -5.98
C VAL A 42 -1.89 5.67 -5.29
N GLN A 43 -2.72 6.34 -6.07
CA GLN A 43 -3.47 7.50 -5.66
C GLN A 43 -4.92 7.30 -6.10
N PRO A 44 -5.78 6.79 -5.20
CA PRO A 44 -7.22 6.76 -5.42
C PRO A 44 -7.74 8.20 -5.59
N LEU A 45 -8.64 8.40 -6.56
CA LEU A 45 -9.28 9.68 -6.84
C LEU A 45 -10.57 9.75 -6.03
N LEU A 46 -10.48 10.34 -4.85
CA LEU A 46 -11.58 10.47 -3.87
C LEU A 46 -11.84 11.93 -3.53
N ASP A 47 -13.09 12.27 -3.29
CA ASP A 47 -13.52 13.55 -2.73
C ASP A 47 -13.67 13.45 -1.21
N LEU A 48 -12.69 13.94 -0.45
CA LEU A 48 -12.69 13.88 1.01
C LEU A 48 -13.70 14.81 1.70
N ARG A 49 -14.58 15.46 0.93
CA ARG A 49 -15.76 16.17 1.45
C ARG A 49 -16.99 15.27 1.48
N ASP A 50 -16.96 14.15 0.77
CA ASP A 50 -18.01 13.16 0.73
C ASP A 50 -17.76 12.07 1.78
N GLU A 51 -18.80 11.76 2.56
CA GLU A 51 -18.69 10.79 3.67
C GLU A 51 -18.45 9.37 3.16
N GLN A 52 -19.01 9.01 2.00
CA GLN A 52 -18.81 7.70 1.40
C GLN A 52 -17.37 7.55 0.91
N ASP A 53 -16.77 8.60 0.35
CA ASP A 53 -15.37 8.57 -0.08
C ASP A 53 -14.38 8.53 1.08
N ILE A 54 -14.72 9.09 2.25
CA ILE A 54 -13.95 8.90 3.48
C ILE A 54 -13.98 7.43 3.92
N ILE A 55 -15.15 6.78 3.86
CA ILE A 55 -15.30 5.36 4.15
C ILE A 55 -14.52 4.51 3.15
N ASN A 56 -14.59 4.86 1.86
CA ASN A 56 -13.86 4.17 0.79
C ASN A 56 -12.36 4.30 0.99
N LEU A 57 -11.85 5.49 1.36
CA LEU A 57 -10.43 5.69 1.69
C LEU A 57 -9.97 4.70 2.76
N LYS A 58 -10.73 4.58 3.86
CA LYS A 58 -10.40 3.66 4.95
C LYS A 58 -10.40 2.20 4.48
N ASN A 59 -11.44 1.78 3.77
CA ASN A 59 -11.56 0.39 3.30
C ASN A 59 -10.45 0.03 2.28
N ILE A 60 -10.16 0.93 1.34
CA ILE A 60 -9.06 0.77 0.40
C ILE A 60 -7.73 0.67 1.15
N THR A 61 -7.52 1.51 2.17
CA THR A 61 -6.31 1.49 3.00
C THR A 61 -6.16 0.17 3.76
N ASP A 62 -7.22 -0.32 4.38
CA ASP A 62 -7.25 -1.60 5.10
C ASP A 62 -6.95 -2.80 4.19
N GLU A 63 -7.65 -2.91 3.05
CA GLU A 63 -7.46 -4.03 2.12
C GLU A 63 -6.08 -4.00 1.48
N THR A 64 -5.58 -2.80 1.17
CA THR A 64 -4.24 -2.67 0.60
C THR A 64 -3.16 -2.91 1.65
N PHE A 65 -3.40 -2.60 2.93
CA PHE A 65 -2.51 -2.98 4.04
C PHE A 65 -2.30 -4.49 4.09
N ASP A 66 -3.39 -5.25 4.00
CA ASP A 66 -3.32 -6.72 4.00
C ASP A 66 -2.56 -7.25 2.78
N LEU A 67 -2.69 -6.59 1.61
CA LEU A 67 -1.85 -6.89 0.46
C LEU A 67 -0.37 -6.58 0.72
N VAL A 68 -0.01 -5.49 1.42
CA VAL A 68 1.39 -5.23 1.84
C VAL A 68 1.93 -6.47 2.52
N VAL A 69 1.19 -6.93 3.54
CA VAL A 69 1.64 -7.98 4.44
C VAL A 69 1.78 -9.29 3.69
N LYS A 70 0.80 -9.62 2.84
CA LYS A 70 0.79 -10.81 1.98
C LYS A 70 1.99 -10.86 1.05
N TYR A 71 2.36 -9.73 0.44
CA TYR A 71 3.48 -9.63 -0.50
C TYR A 71 4.82 -9.31 0.17
N GLY A 72 4.85 -9.24 1.50
CA GLY A 72 6.05 -8.93 2.28
C GLY A 72 6.55 -7.51 2.09
N GLY A 73 5.68 -6.55 1.75
CA GLY A 73 6.02 -5.14 1.55
C GLY A 73 6.37 -4.37 2.84
N SER A 74 6.81 -3.13 2.68
CA SER A 74 7.00 -2.17 3.78
C SER A 74 5.88 -1.14 3.82
N TRP A 75 5.28 -0.88 4.98
CA TRP A 75 4.09 -0.02 5.09
C TRP A 75 4.35 1.49 4.97
N SER A 76 5.50 2.00 5.44
CA SER A 76 5.68 3.46 5.57
C SER A 76 6.85 4.09 4.83
N GLY A 77 7.76 3.28 4.28
CA GLY A 77 8.65 3.74 3.22
C GLY A 77 9.43 5.03 3.51
N GLU A 78 9.50 5.93 2.53
CA GLU A 78 10.24 7.21 2.61
C GLU A 78 9.47 8.35 3.29
N HIS A 79 8.16 8.18 3.50
CA HIS A 79 7.28 9.23 4.03
C HIS A 79 7.05 9.12 5.54
N GLY A 80 7.53 8.02 6.15
CA GLY A 80 7.34 7.74 7.57
C GLY A 80 5.88 7.46 7.94
N ASP A 81 5.66 7.07 9.19
CA ASP A 81 4.33 6.63 9.63
C ASP A 81 3.37 7.82 9.79
N GLY A 82 3.76 8.83 10.56
CA GLY A 82 2.89 9.98 10.84
C GLY A 82 1.52 9.59 11.42
N LEU A 83 0.58 10.53 11.52
CA LEU A 83 -0.74 10.25 12.09
C LEU A 83 -1.57 9.29 11.23
N VAL A 84 -1.39 9.33 9.92
CA VAL A 84 -2.21 8.58 8.97
C VAL A 84 -1.89 7.07 8.99
N ARG A 85 -0.62 6.69 9.25
CA ARG A 85 -0.19 5.27 9.15
C ARG A 85 0.12 4.61 10.48
N SER A 86 0.39 5.39 11.53
CA SER A 86 0.76 4.84 12.84
C SER A 86 -0.32 3.93 13.43
N ALA A 87 -1.59 4.09 13.02
CA ALA A 87 -2.69 3.22 13.40
C ALA A 87 -2.50 1.75 13.00
N TYR A 88 -1.61 1.46 12.04
CA TYR A 88 -1.32 0.11 11.56
C TYR A 88 0.02 -0.44 12.08
N ASN A 89 0.80 0.36 12.82
CA ASN A 89 2.14 -0.03 13.24
C ASN A 89 2.12 -1.25 14.16
N GLU A 90 1.19 -1.31 15.11
CA GLU A 90 1.02 -2.48 16.00
C GLU A 90 0.79 -3.75 15.16
N ARG A 91 -0.22 -3.72 14.28
CA ARG A 91 -0.53 -4.83 13.34
C ARG A 91 0.65 -5.19 12.43
N PHE A 92 1.48 -4.23 12.05
CA PHE A 92 2.60 -4.46 11.13
C PHE A 92 3.84 -5.01 11.83
N LEU A 93 4.13 -4.54 13.05
CA LEU A 93 5.32 -4.90 13.83
C LEU A 93 5.15 -6.20 14.62
N GLU A 94 3.93 -6.56 14.99
CA GLU A 94 3.60 -7.81 15.70
C GLU A 94 3.59 -9.05 14.78
N LEU A 95 3.83 -8.86 13.48
CA LEU A 95 3.93 -9.97 12.52
C LEU A 95 5.16 -10.84 12.85
N PRO A 96 5.05 -12.18 12.70
CA PRO A 96 6.11 -13.10 13.13
C PRO A 96 7.45 -12.80 12.45
N TYR A 97 8.54 -12.83 13.25
CA TYR A 97 9.91 -12.42 12.89
C TYR A 97 10.48 -13.07 11.62
N ILE A 98 10.01 -14.26 11.23
CA ILE A 98 10.37 -14.94 9.98
C ILE A 98 10.02 -14.07 8.75
N MET A 99 8.98 -13.24 8.85
CA MET A 99 8.64 -12.28 7.80
C MET A 99 9.56 -11.06 7.81
N TYR A 100 10.16 -10.69 8.95
CA TYR A 100 10.96 -9.48 9.10
C TYR A 100 12.36 -9.62 8.45
N SER A 101 12.95 -10.81 8.46
CA SER A 101 14.27 -11.08 7.88
C SER A 101 14.25 -11.20 6.35
N GLU A 102 13.14 -11.62 5.74
CA GLU A 102 12.98 -11.61 4.27
C GLU A 102 12.56 -10.24 3.71
N ARG A 103 11.99 -9.37 4.56
CA ARG A 103 11.55 -7.99 4.26
C ARG A 103 12.68 -6.95 4.18
N SER A 104 13.87 -7.28 4.68
CA SER A 104 15.05 -6.40 4.67
C SER A 104 15.82 -6.43 3.34
N LYS A 105 15.27 -7.09 2.30
CA LYS A 105 15.82 -6.98 0.95
C LYS A 105 15.74 -5.51 0.49
N PRO A 106 16.85 -4.89 0.08
CA PRO A 106 16.84 -3.52 -0.39
C PRO A 106 15.95 -3.41 -1.64
N GLY A 107 14.91 -2.56 -1.58
CA GLY A 107 14.07 -2.23 -2.74
C GLY A 107 12.55 -2.35 -2.57
N LEU A 108 12.02 -2.69 -1.39
CA LEU A 108 10.59 -2.93 -1.20
C LEU A 108 9.92 -1.93 -0.25
N ILE A 109 9.30 -0.87 -0.79
CA ILE A 109 8.76 0.28 -0.03
C ILE A 109 7.31 0.65 -0.47
N LEU A 110 6.29 0.21 0.26
CA LEU A 110 4.87 0.31 -0.10
C LEU A 110 4.13 1.43 0.66
N LYS A 111 4.23 2.65 0.13
CA LYS A 111 3.61 3.91 0.56
C LYS A 111 2.15 4.09 0.06
N ILE A 112 1.21 3.84 0.96
CA ILE A 112 -0.18 4.32 0.82
C ILE A 112 -0.26 5.65 1.55
N LEU A 113 -0.93 6.64 0.98
CA LEU A 113 -1.33 7.84 1.72
C LEU A 113 -2.84 7.76 1.93
#